data_AF-A0A8C0MYD5-F1
#
_entry.id   AF-A0A8C0MYD5-F1
#
_cell.length_a   1.000
_cell.length_b   1.000
_cell.length_c   1.000
_cell.angle_alpha   90.00
_cell.angle_beta   90.00
_cell.angle_gamma   90.00
#
_symmetry.space_group_name_H-M   'P 1'
#
loop_
_entity.id
_entity.type
_entity.pdbx_description
1 polymer ?
#
loop_
_entity_poly.entity_id
_entity_poly.type
_entity_poly.pdbx_seq_one_letter_code
_entity_poly.pdbx_strand_id
1 'polypeptide(L)'
;MKSRRRRRREYCKFALLLVLYTLVLLLIPSVLDGGRDGDKGAGHCPGVQRSLGVWSLEAAAAGEREQGGEARPAAEGGAGQSPGAPGNLSGAVGEALSREKQHIYVHATWRTGSSFLGELFNQHPDVFYLYEPMWHLWQALYPGDAESLQGALRDMLRSLFRCDFSVLRLYAPPGDPAARAPGAANLTTAALFRWRTNKVICSPPLCPGAPRARAEVGLVEDAACERSCPPVALRALEAECRKYPVVVIKDVRLLDLGVLVVQLFRDPRAVHNSRLKSRQGLLRESIQVLRTRQRGDRFHRVLLARALPAAPRADFFLTGALEVICEAWLRDLLFARGAPAWLRRRYLRLRYEDLVRQPRTQLRRLLRFRAARARRARRLRAQHDAGRGYGADRPFHLSARDAREAVHAWRERLSREQVRQVEAACAPAMRLLAYPRSGEEGDPDSVCRHGESPKQGLVQS
;
A
#
# COMPACT_ATOMS: atom_id res chain seq x y z
N MET A 1 -29.54 49.77 30.44
CA MET A 1 -29.66 49.65 28.96
C MET A 1 -28.55 50.36 28.14
N LYS A 2 -27.86 51.40 28.65
CA LYS A 2 -26.78 52.13 27.92
C LYS A 2 -25.50 51.31 27.65
N SER A 3 -25.13 50.39 28.55
CA SER A 3 -23.91 49.55 28.43
C SER A 3 -23.92 48.56 27.25
N ARG A 4 -25.07 47.92 26.97
CA ARG A 4 -25.21 46.96 25.85
C ARG A 4 -25.09 47.62 24.47
N ARG A 5 -25.59 48.86 24.31
CA ARG A 5 -25.47 49.62 23.04
C ARG A 5 -24.01 50.02 22.76
N ARG A 6 -23.23 50.35 23.80
CA ARG A 6 -21.81 50.69 23.66
C ARG A 6 -20.98 49.49 23.23
N ARG A 7 -21.21 48.30 23.83
CA ARG A 7 -20.56 47.04 23.40
C ARG A 7 -20.87 46.70 21.95
N ARG A 8 -22.13 46.81 21.53
CA ARG A 8 -22.52 46.49 20.14
C ARG A 8 -21.84 47.42 19.12
N ARG A 9 -21.65 48.70 19.46
CA ARG A 9 -20.89 49.65 18.63
C ARG A 9 -19.41 49.27 18.51
N GLU A 10 -18.78 48.85 19.60
CA GLU A 10 -17.38 48.40 19.57
C GLU A 10 -17.20 47.09 18.78
N TYR A 11 -18.14 46.15 18.88
CA TYR A 11 -18.12 44.94 18.04
C TYR A 11 -18.32 45.24 16.55
N CYS A 12 -19.20 46.18 16.20
CA CYS A 12 -19.36 46.61 14.81
C CYS A 12 -18.08 47.27 14.27
N LYS A 13 -17.39 48.10 15.08
CA LYS A 13 -16.11 48.69 14.69
C LYS A 13 -15.04 47.62 14.46
N PHE A 14 -14.92 46.65 15.36
CA PHE A 14 -13.98 45.53 15.22
C PHE A 14 -14.27 44.67 13.99
N ALA A 15 -15.54 44.38 13.71
CA ALA A 15 -15.94 43.64 12.52
C ALA A 15 -15.59 44.41 11.23
N LEU A 16 -15.81 45.72 11.21
CA LEU A 16 -15.43 46.59 10.08
C LEU A 16 -13.92 46.60 9.88
N LEU A 17 -13.14 46.68 10.96
CA LEU A 17 -11.67 46.66 10.93
C LEU A 17 -11.13 45.33 10.39
N LEU A 18 -11.74 44.20 10.78
CA LEU A 18 -11.40 42.88 10.27
C LEU A 18 -11.69 42.73 8.78
N VAL A 19 -12.84 43.24 8.31
CA VAL A 19 -13.20 43.23 6.88
C VAL A 19 -12.26 44.11 6.06
N LEU A 20 -11.89 45.28 6.58
CA LEU A 20 -10.94 46.17 5.92
C LEU A 20 -9.55 45.54 5.85
N TYR A 21 -9.11 44.90 6.93
CA TYR A 21 -7.83 44.19 6.99
C TYR A 21 -7.77 43.00 6.01
N THR A 22 -8.84 42.22 5.89
CA THR A 22 -8.90 41.12 4.91
C THR A 22 -8.94 41.64 3.47
N LEU A 23 -9.63 42.75 3.20
CA LEU A 23 -9.60 43.41 1.89
C LEU A 23 -8.20 43.91 1.52
N VAL A 24 -7.47 44.51 2.47
CA VAL A 24 -6.08 44.93 2.28
C VAL A 24 -5.19 43.72 1.99
N LEU A 25 -5.30 42.64 2.76
CA LEU A 25 -4.52 41.41 2.52
C LEU A 25 -4.80 40.78 1.14
N LEU A 26 -6.02 40.91 0.62
CA LEU A 26 -6.39 40.43 -0.72
C LEU A 26 -5.89 41.35 -1.85
N LEU A 27 -5.60 42.63 -1.55
CA LEU A 27 -5.04 43.59 -2.51
C LEU A 27 -3.51 43.55 -2.57
N ILE A 28 -2.83 43.04 -1.54
CA ILE A 28 -1.36 42.92 -1.51
C ILE A 28 -0.81 42.06 -2.67
N PRO A 29 -1.39 40.89 -3.03
CA PRO A 29 -0.96 40.14 -4.20
C PRO A 29 -1.15 40.93 -5.50
N SER A 30 -2.25 41.67 -5.62
CA SER A 30 -2.62 42.43 -6.83
C SER A 30 -1.71 43.62 -7.09
N VAL A 31 -1.16 44.23 -6.03
CA VAL A 31 -0.22 45.36 -6.15
C VAL A 31 1.23 44.87 -6.32
N LEU A 32 1.57 43.69 -5.81
CA LEU A 32 2.91 43.10 -5.97
C LEU A 32 3.13 42.42 -7.33
N ASP A 33 2.07 42.05 -8.06
CA ASP A 33 2.15 41.44 -9.40
C ASP A 33 2.07 42.48 -10.54
N GLY A 34 1.81 43.75 -10.22
CA GLY A 34 1.64 44.85 -11.20
C GLY A 34 2.91 45.63 -11.56
N GLY A 35 4.09 45.18 -11.13
CA GLY A 35 5.32 45.96 -11.30
C GLY A 35 6.60 45.16 -11.35
N ARG A 36 6.86 44.45 -12.47
CA ARG A 36 8.24 44.18 -12.93
C ARG A 36 8.31 43.63 -14.36
N ASP A 37 8.15 44.51 -15.34
CA ASP A 37 8.88 44.39 -16.61
C ASP A 37 10.28 45.01 -16.39
N GLY A 38 11.35 44.22 -16.57
CA GLY A 38 12.72 44.75 -16.59
C GLY A 38 13.81 43.88 -15.94
N ASP A 39 14.49 43.13 -16.80
CA ASP A 39 15.91 42.74 -16.81
C ASP A 39 16.50 41.66 -15.84
N LYS A 40 17.04 40.63 -16.51
CA LYS A 40 18.25 39.80 -16.32
C LYS A 40 18.62 39.21 -14.94
N GLY A 41 18.71 37.88 -14.94
CA GLY A 41 19.85 37.14 -14.39
C GLY A 41 19.74 36.62 -12.95
N ALA A 42 18.95 35.57 -12.72
CA ALA A 42 19.14 34.66 -11.59
C ALA A 42 18.47 33.31 -11.84
N GLY A 43 19.11 32.22 -11.40
CA GLY A 43 18.80 30.84 -11.75
C GLY A 43 17.33 30.42 -11.60
N HIS A 44 16.85 29.76 -12.66
CA HIS A 44 15.49 29.25 -12.79
C HIS A 44 15.22 28.14 -11.76
N CYS A 45 14.43 28.43 -10.71
CA CYS A 45 13.71 27.38 -10.00
C CYS A 45 12.73 26.73 -10.99
N PRO A 46 12.76 25.41 -11.22
CA PRO A 46 11.84 24.79 -12.15
C PRO A 46 10.40 24.94 -11.62
N GLY A 47 9.53 25.48 -12.47
CA GLY A 47 8.11 25.65 -12.17
C GLY A 47 7.46 24.36 -11.69
N VAL A 48 6.43 24.49 -10.85
CA VAL A 48 5.68 23.40 -10.19
C VAL A 48 5.26 22.27 -11.15
N GLN A 49 5.08 22.56 -12.44
CA GLN A 49 4.78 21.57 -13.48
C GLN A 49 5.94 20.59 -13.78
N ARG A 50 7.21 20.99 -13.58
CA ARG A 50 8.39 20.13 -13.79
C ARG A 50 8.82 19.38 -12.53
N SER A 51 8.46 19.86 -11.33
CA SER A 51 8.66 19.12 -10.07
C SER A 51 7.57 18.07 -9.82
N LEU A 52 6.45 18.13 -10.54
CA LEU A 52 5.46 17.07 -10.66
C LEU A 52 5.85 16.09 -11.78
N GLY A 53 6.92 15.32 -11.56
CA GLY A 53 7.38 14.29 -12.48
C GLY A 53 6.33 13.19 -12.75
N VAL A 54 5.76 13.24 -13.96
CA VAL A 54 5.29 12.14 -14.82
C VAL A 54 4.33 11.13 -14.19
N TRP A 55 3.07 11.53 -13.91
CA TRP A 55 1.92 10.61 -13.80
C TRP A 55 0.60 11.25 -14.29
N SER A 56 0.64 12.05 -15.36
CA SER A 56 -0.58 12.36 -16.13
C SER A 56 -0.83 11.25 -17.16
N LEU A 57 -2.07 10.76 -17.24
CA LEU A 57 -2.52 9.79 -18.24
C LEU A 57 -2.26 10.24 -19.69
N GLU A 58 -2.12 11.55 -19.93
CA GLU A 58 -1.90 12.11 -21.27
C GLU A 58 -0.49 11.82 -21.81
N ALA A 59 0.53 11.79 -20.95
CA ALA A 59 1.90 11.50 -21.36
C ALA A 59 2.11 10.02 -21.70
N ALA A 60 1.39 9.12 -21.03
CA ALA A 60 1.43 7.69 -21.31
C ALA A 60 0.68 7.34 -22.61
N ALA A 61 -0.41 8.05 -22.92
CA ALA A 61 -1.12 7.91 -24.19
C ALA A 61 -0.38 8.58 -25.37
N ALA A 62 0.40 9.64 -25.13
CA ALA A 62 1.21 10.30 -26.15
C ALA A 62 2.39 9.45 -26.63
N GLY A 63 3.01 8.65 -25.73
CA GLY A 63 4.13 7.77 -26.08
C GLY A 63 3.79 6.59 -27.00
N GLU A 64 2.50 6.25 -27.17
CA GLU A 64 2.05 5.22 -28.13
C GLU A 64 1.73 5.79 -29.52
N ARG A 65 1.63 7.12 -29.69
CA ARG A 65 1.40 7.75 -31.01
C ARG A 65 2.68 8.02 -31.82
N GLU A 66 3.86 8.06 -31.19
CA GLU A 66 5.12 8.36 -31.88
C GLU A 66 5.88 7.12 -32.41
N GLN A 67 5.33 5.90 -32.31
CA GLN A 67 5.95 4.67 -32.86
C GLN A 67 5.22 4.07 -34.07
N GLY A 68 4.35 4.85 -34.74
CA GLY A 68 3.69 4.46 -35.98
C GLY A 68 4.06 5.41 -37.12
N GLY A 69 5.32 5.39 -37.57
CA GLY A 69 5.84 6.22 -38.65
C GLY A 69 6.71 5.40 -39.60
N GLU A 70 6.11 5.06 -40.73
CA GLU A 70 6.60 4.36 -41.91
C GLU A 70 7.99 4.84 -42.40
N ALA A 71 8.94 3.92 -42.60
CA ALA A 71 10.18 4.19 -43.32
C ALA A 71 10.27 3.26 -44.54
N ARG A 72 10.11 3.83 -45.74
CA ARG A 72 10.33 3.19 -47.04
C ARG A 72 11.84 3.04 -47.30
N PRO A 73 12.28 2.04 -48.11
CA PRO A 73 13.70 1.75 -48.31
C PRO A 73 14.31 2.65 -49.39
N ALA A 74 15.57 3.05 -49.21
CA ALA A 74 16.39 3.64 -50.26
C ALA A 74 17.56 2.69 -50.58
N ALA A 75 17.88 2.66 -51.86
CA ALA A 75 18.61 1.61 -52.57
C ALA A 75 20.15 1.69 -52.47
N GLU A 76 20.74 0.64 -53.04
CA GLU A 76 22.14 0.23 -53.20
C GLU A 76 23.17 1.29 -53.60
N GLY A 77 24.43 1.03 -53.23
CA GLY A 77 25.62 1.55 -53.90
C GLY A 77 26.97 1.24 -53.22
N GLY A 78 27.75 0.31 -53.81
CA GLY A 78 29.20 0.47 -53.99
C GLY A 78 30.22 0.03 -52.93
N ALA A 79 30.65 -1.23 -53.04
CA ALA A 79 32.00 -1.80 -52.97
C ALA A 79 33.19 -1.09 -52.26
N GLY A 80 33.97 -1.88 -51.49
CA GLY A 80 35.44 -1.82 -51.55
C GLY A 80 36.22 -1.88 -50.22
N GLN A 81 36.85 -3.04 -49.99
CA GLN A 81 38.19 -3.25 -49.37
C GLN A 81 38.35 -3.27 -47.83
N SER A 82 38.61 -4.49 -47.34
CA SER A 82 39.52 -4.84 -46.22
C SER A 82 40.89 -5.21 -46.83
N PRO A 83 42.04 -5.28 -46.10
CA PRO A 83 42.17 -6.01 -44.83
C PRO A 83 43.14 -5.43 -43.78
N GLY A 84 43.07 -5.95 -42.55
CA GLY A 84 44.10 -5.75 -41.52
C GLY A 84 43.68 -6.19 -40.11
N ALA A 85 43.82 -7.50 -39.82
CA ALA A 85 43.89 -8.03 -38.45
C ALA A 85 45.34 -7.85 -37.91
N PRO A 86 45.67 -7.88 -36.61
CA PRO A 86 45.15 -8.84 -35.62
C PRO A 86 44.90 -8.29 -34.19
N GLY A 87 44.25 -9.09 -33.34
CA GLY A 87 44.28 -8.88 -31.89
C GLY A 87 43.06 -9.39 -31.13
N ASN A 88 43.01 -10.70 -30.90
CA ASN A 88 42.08 -11.34 -29.96
C ASN A 88 42.16 -10.70 -28.57
N LEU A 89 41.12 -9.95 -28.19
CA LEU A 89 40.73 -9.69 -26.81
C LEU A 89 39.32 -10.25 -26.58
N SER A 90 39.20 -11.57 -26.73
CA SER A 90 38.10 -12.33 -26.15
C SER A 90 38.29 -12.34 -24.64
N GLY A 91 37.70 -11.38 -23.94
CA GLY A 91 37.79 -11.31 -22.49
C GLY A 91 36.83 -10.28 -21.90
N ALA A 92 35.67 -10.73 -21.47
CA ALA A 92 34.80 -10.04 -20.52
C ALA A 92 34.03 -8.79 -21.02
N VAL A 93 33.23 -8.95 -22.07
CA VAL A 93 31.93 -8.23 -22.11
C VAL A 93 30.85 -9.26 -21.76
N GLY A 94 30.89 -9.72 -20.51
CA GLY A 94 29.75 -10.41 -19.93
C GLY A 94 28.61 -9.40 -19.88
N GLU A 95 27.58 -9.63 -20.68
CA GLU A 95 26.31 -8.90 -20.70
C GLU A 95 25.90 -8.48 -19.27
N ALA A 96 26.18 -7.23 -18.91
CA ALA A 96 25.57 -6.59 -17.77
C ALA A 96 24.12 -6.25 -18.14
N LEU A 97 23.30 -7.27 -18.38
CA LEU A 97 21.84 -7.13 -18.35
C LEU A 97 21.51 -6.57 -16.97
N SER A 98 21.13 -5.29 -16.93
CA SER A 98 20.72 -4.55 -15.74
C SER A 98 19.82 -5.44 -14.88
N ARG A 99 20.33 -5.88 -13.73
CA ARG A 99 19.60 -6.70 -12.75
C ARG A 99 18.53 -5.83 -12.09
N GLU A 100 17.42 -5.61 -12.78
CA GLU A 100 16.33 -4.78 -12.26
C GLU A 100 15.74 -5.42 -10.99
N LYS A 101 15.75 -4.67 -9.87
CA LYS A 101 15.14 -5.11 -8.61
C LYS A 101 13.63 -5.25 -8.81
N GLN A 102 13.05 -6.33 -8.30
CA GLN A 102 11.59 -6.50 -8.35
C GLN A 102 10.96 -5.89 -7.11
N HIS A 103 9.99 -5.01 -7.31
CA HIS A 103 9.22 -4.38 -6.24
C HIS A 103 7.83 -5.01 -6.17
N ILE A 104 7.44 -5.46 -4.97
CA ILE A 104 6.12 -6.02 -4.72
C ILE A 104 5.48 -5.24 -3.59
N TYR A 105 4.37 -4.59 -3.90
CA TYR A 105 3.51 -4.00 -2.89
C TYR A 105 2.37 -4.97 -2.55
N VAL A 106 2.28 -5.39 -1.30
CA VAL A 106 1.12 -6.14 -0.81
C VAL A 106 0.11 -5.13 -0.31
N HIS A 107 -0.85 -4.81 -1.18
CA HIS A 107 -1.97 -3.93 -0.86
C HIS A 107 -3.04 -4.72 -0.10
N ALA A 108 -3.33 -4.29 1.11
CA ALA A 108 -4.34 -4.90 1.95
C ALA A 108 -5.00 -3.83 2.83
N THR A 109 -5.96 -4.24 3.66
CA THR A 109 -6.48 -3.40 4.75
C THR A 109 -6.44 -4.17 6.07
N TRP A 110 -6.68 -3.50 7.20
CA TRP A 110 -6.64 -4.11 8.52
C TRP A 110 -7.53 -5.36 8.61
N ARG A 111 -6.97 -6.44 9.17
CA ARG A 111 -7.66 -7.73 9.43
C ARG A 111 -8.10 -8.53 8.19
N THR A 112 -7.55 -8.23 7.02
CA THR A 112 -7.69 -9.06 5.80
C THR A 112 -6.81 -10.31 5.77
N GLY A 113 -5.92 -10.50 6.76
CA GLY A 113 -4.98 -11.63 6.80
C GLY A 113 -3.65 -11.36 6.09
N SER A 114 -3.34 -10.09 5.79
CA SER A 114 -2.10 -9.69 5.14
C SER A 114 -0.83 -9.97 5.94
N SER A 115 -0.93 -10.15 7.27
CA SER A 115 0.19 -10.62 8.09
C SER A 115 0.59 -12.05 7.74
N PHE A 116 -0.38 -12.93 7.46
CA PHE A 116 -0.12 -14.30 7.02
C PHE A 116 0.56 -14.32 5.65
N LEU A 117 0.05 -13.54 4.69
CA LEU A 117 0.67 -13.41 3.37
C LEU A 117 2.08 -12.81 3.44
N GLY A 118 2.25 -11.75 4.23
CA GLY A 118 3.54 -11.10 4.43
C GLY A 118 4.58 -12.03 5.04
N GLU A 119 4.17 -12.89 5.97
CA GLU A 119 5.07 -13.87 6.57
C GLU A 119 5.57 -14.89 5.55
N LEU A 120 4.75 -15.31 4.57
CA LEU A 120 5.23 -16.15 3.47
C LEU A 120 6.39 -15.51 2.70
N PHE A 121 6.35 -14.18 2.49
CA PHE A 121 7.47 -13.46 1.87
C PHE A 121 8.67 -13.32 2.79
N ASN A 122 8.45 -13.06 4.08
CA ASN A 122 9.50 -12.93 5.10
C ASN A 122 10.36 -14.19 5.23
N GLN A 123 9.77 -15.37 4.98
CA GLN A 123 10.48 -16.64 5.01
C GLN A 123 11.50 -16.81 3.88
N HIS A 124 11.32 -16.17 2.72
CA HIS A 124 12.11 -16.46 1.53
C HIS A 124 13.50 -15.79 1.55
N PRO A 125 14.64 -16.51 1.41
CA PRO A 125 16.00 -15.94 1.54
C PRO A 125 16.32 -14.80 0.56
N ASP A 126 15.83 -14.84 -0.68
CA ASP A 126 16.03 -13.77 -1.68
C ASP A 126 15.07 -12.57 -1.57
N VAL A 127 14.32 -12.45 -0.47
CA VAL A 127 13.33 -11.38 -0.28
C VAL A 127 13.71 -10.48 0.90
N PHE A 128 13.78 -9.19 0.62
CA PHE A 128 13.79 -8.14 1.65
C PHE A 128 12.34 -7.74 1.94
N TYR A 129 11.89 -7.93 3.18
CA TYR A 129 10.50 -7.72 3.56
C TYR A 129 10.36 -6.58 4.59
N LEU A 130 9.37 -5.70 4.41
CA LEU A 130 8.98 -4.68 5.39
C LEU A 130 7.51 -4.83 5.77
N TYR A 131 7.25 -4.76 7.07
CA TYR A 131 5.92 -4.86 7.66
C TYR A 131 5.40 -3.46 8.02
N GLU A 132 4.40 -2.99 7.28
CA GLU A 132 3.64 -1.75 7.50
C GLU A 132 4.50 -0.52 7.83
N PRO A 133 5.51 -0.16 7.02
CA PRO A 133 6.40 0.96 7.33
C PRO A 133 5.66 2.31 7.34
N MET A 134 4.52 2.44 6.67
CA MET A 134 3.72 3.68 6.70
C MET A 134 2.99 3.92 8.02
N TRP A 135 3.09 2.98 8.98
CA TRP A 135 2.63 3.19 10.35
C TRP A 135 3.22 4.47 10.95
N HIS A 136 4.51 4.74 10.75
CA HIS A 136 5.19 5.92 11.30
C HIS A 136 4.54 7.23 10.84
N LEU A 137 4.29 7.35 9.54
CA LEU A 137 3.63 8.52 8.94
C LEU A 137 2.22 8.72 9.52
N TRP A 138 1.44 7.65 9.64
CA TRP A 138 0.10 7.72 10.22
C TRP A 138 0.09 8.11 11.70
N GLN A 139 1.07 7.65 12.48
CA GLN A 139 1.18 8.05 13.88
C GLN A 139 1.59 9.52 14.02
N ALA A 140 2.59 9.95 13.24
CA ALA A 140 3.12 11.30 13.29
C ALA A 140 2.11 12.36 12.83
N LEU A 141 1.29 12.05 11.83
CA LEU A 141 0.34 12.99 11.24
C LEU A 141 -1.10 12.79 11.72
N TYR A 142 -1.32 12.02 12.80
CA TYR A 142 -2.64 11.90 13.40
C TYR A 142 -3.11 13.22 14.03
N PRO A 143 -4.39 13.64 13.91
CA PRO A 143 -5.52 12.94 13.28
C PRO A 143 -5.84 13.39 11.84
N GLY A 144 -4.82 13.58 10.97
CA GLY A 144 -5.02 13.88 9.56
C GLY A 144 -5.83 12.78 8.85
N ASP A 145 -6.72 13.13 7.92
CA ASP A 145 -7.58 12.15 7.25
C ASP A 145 -6.79 11.20 6.34
N ALA A 146 -7.30 9.99 6.11
CA ALA A 146 -6.57 8.97 5.37
C ALA A 146 -6.31 9.33 3.89
N GLU A 147 -7.13 10.20 3.29
CA GLU A 147 -7.04 10.56 1.87
C GLU A 147 -5.96 11.62 1.64
N SER A 148 -5.89 12.65 2.49
CA SER A 148 -4.85 13.67 2.41
C SER A 148 -3.43 13.12 2.59
N LEU A 149 -3.29 12.00 3.30
CA LEU A 149 -2.00 11.32 3.50
C LEU A 149 -1.50 10.54 2.28
N GLN A 150 -2.34 10.28 1.27
CA GLN A 150 -1.98 9.39 0.15
C GLN A 150 -0.77 9.87 -0.66
N GLY A 151 -0.58 11.18 -0.82
CA GLY A 151 0.60 11.74 -1.50
C GLY A 151 1.91 11.38 -0.77
N ALA A 152 2.00 11.71 0.52
CA ALA A 152 3.17 11.44 1.34
C ALA A 152 3.44 9.93 1.50
N LEU A 153 2.38 9.10 1.57
CA LEU A 153 2.51 7.65 1.57
C LEU A 153 3.16 7.11 0.29
N ARG A 154 2.81 7.65 -0.87
CA ARG A 154 3.40 7.26 -2.17
C ARG A 154 4.87 7.66 -2.28
N ASP A 155 5.23 8.84 -1.78
CA ASP A 155 6.62 9.29 -1.77
C ASP A 155 7.49 8.46 -0.83
N MET A 156 6.97 8.15 0.37
CA MET A 156 7.62 7.22 1.30
C MET A 156 7.79 5.83 0.68
N LEU A 157 6.75 5.29 0.04
CA LEU A 157 6.80 4.00 -0.64
C LEU A 157 7.89 3.97 -1.74
N ARG A 158 7.98 5.05 -2.52
CA ARG A 158 8.99 5.21 -3.58
C ARG A 158 10.41 5.20 -3.02
N SER A 159 10.65 5.89 -1.91
CA SER A 159 11.96 5.93 -1.21
C SER A 159 12.32 4.54 -0.65
N LEU A 160 11.38 3.87 0.03
CA LEU A 160 11.62 2.55 0.62
C LEU A 160 11.91 1.46 -0.42
N PHE A 161 11.23 1.46 -1.57
CA PHE A 161 11.54 0.51 -2.64
C PHE A 161 12.94 0.69 -3.23
N ARG A 162 13.48 1.91 -3.17
CA ARG A 162 14.87 2.21 -3.57
C ARG A 162 15.89 1.91 -2.49
N CYS A 163 15.47 1.28 -1.38
CA CYS A 163 16.29 1.06 -0.19
C CYS A 163 16.86 2.39 0.35
N ASP A 164 16.04 3.44 0.38
CA ASP A 164 16.32 4.68 1.10
C ASP A 164 15.39 4.76 2.31
N PHE A 165 15.96 4.61 3.50
CA PHE A 165 15.22 4.56 4.75
C PHE A 165 15.32 5.89 5.50
N SER A 166 16.03 6.87 4.94
CA SER A 166 16.15 8.19 5.53
C SER A 166 14.80 8.93 5.62
N VAL A 167 13.87 8.63 4.71
CA VAL A 167 12.49 9.16 4.73
C VAL A 167 11.75 8.91 6.04
N LEU A 168 12.08 7.83 6.75
CA LEU A 168 11.46 7.50 8.04
C LEU A 168 11.80 8.51 9.14
N ARG A 169 12.93 9.24 9.00
CA ARG A 169 13.35 10.27 9.96
C ARG A 169 12.36 11.44 10.03
N LEU A 170 11.66 11.71 8.93
CA LEU A 170 10.63 12.76 8.87
C LEU A 170 9.43 12.45 9.78
N TYR A 171 9.22 11.18 10.11
CA TYR A 171 8.08 10.68 10.88
C TYR A 171 8.52 9.87 12.11
N ALA A 172 9.77 10.03 12.53
CA ALA A 172 10.23 9.44 13.78
C ALA A 172 9.36 9.99 14.92
N PRO A 173 8.96 9.16 15.89
CA PRO A 173 8.18 9.64 17.02
C PRO A 173 8.95 10.79 17.68
N PRO A 174 8.28 11.91 18.03
CA PRO A 174 8.93 12.94 18.80
C PRO A 174 9.44 12.29 20.08
N GLY A 175 10.76 12.27 20.25
CA GLY A 175 11.34 12.08 21.57
C GLY A 175 10.77 13.13 22.51
N ASP A 176 10.84 12.83 23.80
CA ASP A 176 10.50 13.71 24.91
C ASP A 176 10.77 15.20 24.56
N PRO A 177 9.81 16.14 24.72
CA PRO A 177 10.02 17.54 24.36
C PRO A 177 11.23 18.22 25.04
N ALA A 178 11.81 17.61 26.08
CA ALA A 178 13.09 17.99 26.71
C ALA A 178 14.33 17.60 25.87
N ALA A 179 14.20 16.68 24.90
CA ALA A 179 15.23 16.22 23.98
C ALA A 179 15.16 16.93 22.61
N ARG A 180 14.63 18.16 22.55
CA ARG A 180 14.80 19.08 21.42
C ARG A 180 16.23 19.64 21.35
N ALA A 181 17.23 18.79 21.57
CA ALA A 181 18.59 19.12 21.19
C ALA A 181 18.70 19.09 19.64
N PRO A 182 19.44 20.01 19.01
CA PRO A 182 19.68 20.03 17.59
C PRO A 182 20.62 18.86 17.21
N GLY A 183 20.06 17.67 17.14
CA GLY A 183 20.78 16.43 16.91
C GLY A 183 19.79 15.29 16.94
N ALA A 184 19.07 15.09 15.83
CA ALA A 184 18.09 14.02 15.67
C ALA A 184 18.68 12.71 16.19
N ALA A 185 18.09 12.14 17.26
CA ALA A 185 18.48 10.83 17.76
C ALA A 185 18.54 9.87 16.55
N ASN A 186 19.71 9.27 16.32
CA ASN A 186 19.94 8.47 15.12
C ASN A 186 18.96 7.31 15.08
N LEU A 187 17.98 7.39 14.16
CA LEU A 187 16.99 6.34 13.96
C LEU A 187 17.68 5.00 13.65
N THR A 188 17.35 3.96 14.40
CA THR A 188 17.89 2.60 14.25
C THR A 188 16.82 1.62 13.77
N THR A 189 17.24 0.40 13.43
CA THR A 189 16.34 -0.72 13.08
C THR A 189 15.30 -0.99 14.16
N ALA A 190 15.62 -0.74 15.43
CA ALA A 190 14.71 -0.94 16.57
C ALA A 190 13.51 0.01 16.58
N ALA A 191 13.60 1.13 15.86
CA ALA A 191 12.48 2.06 15.71
C ALA A 191 11.50 1.64 14.61
N LEU A 192 11.86 0.67 13.74
CA LEU A 192 10.99 0.21 12.67
C LEU A 192 9.82 -0.60 13.23
N PHE A 193 8.62 -0.32 12.73
CA PHE A 193 7.45 -1.09 13.12
C PHE A 193 7.64 -2.58 12.85
N ARG A 194 7.38 -3.42 13.87
CA ARG A 194 7.51 -4.89 13.83
C ARG A 194 8.91 -5.42 13.47
N TRP A 195 9.97 -4.67 13.76
CA TRP A 195 11.36 -5.08 13.50
C TRP A 195 11.74 -6.42 14.12
N ARG A 196 11.21 -6.75 15.31
CA ARG A 196 11.49 -8.00 16.06
C ARG A 196 11.03 -9.28 15.35
N THR A 197 10.19 -9.15 14.33
CA THR A 197 9.77 -10.26 13.45
C THR A 197 10.38 -10.21 12.06
N ASN A 198 11.21 -9.20 11.79
CA ASN A 198 11.82 -9.05 10.49
C ASN A 198 13.01 -10.00 10.37
N LYS A 199 12.92 -10.95 9.45
CA LYS A 199 13.95 -11.98 9.32
C LYS A 199 15.29 -11.45 8.82
N VAL A 200 15.30 -10.33 8.10
CA VAL A 200 16.54 -9.66 7.65
C VAL A 200 17.23 -8.97 8.83
N ILE A 201 16.47 -8.31 9.71
CA ILE A 201 17.03 -7.64 10.90
C ILE A 201 17.49 -8.67 11.94
N CYS A 202 16.71 -9.73 12.13
CA CYS A 202 16.97 -10.79 13.10
C CYS A 202 17.86 -11.93 12.55
N SER A 203 18.75 -11.65 11.60
CA SER A 203 19.76 -12.61 11.12
C SER A 203 21.06 -11.90 10.70
N PRO A 204 22.17 -12.63 10.53
CA PRO A 204 23.42 -12.04 10.05
C PRO A 204 23.25 -11.46 8.64
N PRO A 205 23.96 -10.35 8.31
CA PRO A 205 25.00 -9.70 9.10
C PRO A 205 24.48 -8.67 10.11
N LEU A 206 23.19 -8.31 10.09
CA LEU A 206 22.64 -7.26 10.96
C LEU A 206 22.51 -7.71 12.41
N CYS A 207 22.28 -9.00 12.63
CA CYS A 207 22.29 -9.62 13.94
C CYS A 207 23.24 -10.82 13.97
N PRO A 208 24.52 -10.62 14.34
CA PRO A 208 25.50 -11.70 14.46
C PRO A 208 25.13 -12.76 15.51
N GLY A 209 24.47 -12.35 16.60
CA GLY A 209 24.01 -13.24 17.68
C GLY A 209 22.66 -13.92 17.40
N ALA A 210 22.16 -13.88 16.15
CA ALA A 210 20.86 -14.45 15.84
C ALA A 210 20.85 -15.97 16.07
N PRO A 211 19.78 -16.52 16.66
CA PRO A 211 19.71 -17.95 16.98
C PRO A 211 19.57 -18.85 15.74
N ARG A 212 19.23 -18.30 14.57
CA ARG A 212 19.00 -19.04 13.31
C ARG A 212 19.54 -18.28 12.12
N ALA A 213 20.00 -19.01 11.10
CA ALA A 213 20.43 -18.39 9.85
C ALA A 213 19.24 -17.89 9.00
N ARG A 214 19.47 -16.88 8.15
CA ARG A 214 18.42 -16.29 7.28
C ARG A 214 17.74 -17.31 6.35
N ALA A 215 18.51 -18.30 5.91
CA ALA A 215 18.08 -19.32 4.96
C ALA A 215 17.18 -20.40 5.58
N GLU A 216 17.26 -20.60 6.90
CA GLU A 216 16.44 -21.58 7.60
C GLU A 216 14.99 -21.12 7.65
N VAL A 217 14.05 -21.99 7.30
CA VAL A 217 12.61 -21.69 7.33
C VAL A 217 12.10 -21.85 8.75
N GLY A 218 11.41 -20.84 9.26
CA GLY A 218 10.93 -20.79 10.63
C GLY A 218 10.59 -19.36 11.04
N LEU A 219 9.67 -19.23 11.98
CA LEU A 219 9.33 -17.93 12.53
C LEU A 219 10.47 -17.38 13.38
N VAL A 220 10.61 -16.06 13.33
CA VAL A 220 11.44 -15.32 14.27
C VAL A 220 10.69 -15.24 15.59
N GLU A 221 11.37 -15.60 16.66
CA GLU A 221 10.85 -15.47 18.01
C GLU A 221 11.13 -14.05 18.52
N ASP A 222 10.09 -13.20 18.62
CA ASP A 222 10.20 -11.76 18.91
C ASP A 222 11.14 -11.47 20.09
N ALA A 223 10.96 -12.19 21.21
CA ALA A 223 11.73 -12.00 22.44
C ALA A 223 13.17 -12.53 22.36
N ALA A 224 13.45 -13.52 21.49
CA ALA A 224 14.81 -13.98 21.26
C ALA A 224 15.57 -12.97 20.40
N CYS A 225 14.95 -12.48 19.31
CA CYS A 225 15.56 -11.43 18.48
C CYS A 225 15.83 -10.15 19.28
N GLU A 226 14.85 -9.70 20.09
CA GLU A 226 15.01 -8.49 20.91
C GLU A 226 16.17 -8.59 21.92
N ARG A 227 16.40 -9.77 22.50
CA ARG A 227 17.51 -10.00 23.44
C ARG A 227 18.86 -10.14 22.76
N SER A 228 18.91 -10.78 21.58
CA SER A 228 20.16 -11.15 20.92
C SER A 228 20.65 -10.14 19.87
N CYS A 229 19.78 -9.26 19.38
CA CYS A 229 20.08 -8.37 18.26
C CYS A 229 20.15 -6.89 18.71
N PRO A 230 21.32 -6.23 18.59
CA PRO A 230 21.45 -4.82 18.95
C PRO A 230 20.71 -3.92 17.94
N PRO A 231 20.28 -2.71 18.35
CA PRO A 231 19.82 -1.70 17.41
C PRO A 231 20.93 -1.31 16.42
N VAL A 232 20.62 -1.37 15.12
CA VAL A 232 21.59 -1.06 14.04
C VAL A 232 21.19 0.22 13.32
N ALA A 233 22.17 1.01 12.88
CA ALA A 233 21.90 2.19 12.06
C ALA A 233 21.18 1.84 10.75
N LEU A 234 20.20 2.65 10.34
CA LEU A 234 19.45 2.41 9.10
C LEU A 234 20.32 2.35 7.84
N ARG A 235 21.49 3.00 7.82
CA ARG A 235 22.45 2.91 6.70
C ARG A 235 22.95 1.48 6.46
N ALA A 236 23.12 0.68 7.51
CA ALA A 236 23.50 -0.73 7.35
C ALA A 236 22.32 -1.55 6.79
N LEU A 237 21.10 -1.27 7.23
CA LEU A 237 19.89 -1.89 6.67
C LEU A 237 19.69 -1.53 5.18
N GLU A 238 19.95 -0.27 4.81
CA GLU A 238 19.95 0.19 3.42
C GLU A 238 20.95 -0.60 2.56
N ALA A 239 22.18 -0.74 3.04
CA ALA A 239 23.22 -1.51 2.37
C ALA A 239 22.82 -2.98 2.21
N GLU A 240 22.20 -3.56 3.23
CA GLU A 240 21.68 -4.93 3.19
C GLU A 240 20.53 -5.06 2.18
N CYS A 241 19.54 -4.17 2.20
CA CYS A 241 18.43 -4.12 1.25
C CYS A 241 18.90 -4.06 -0.21
N ARG A 242 19.98 -3.34 -0.50
CA ARG A 242 20.55 -3.23 -1.86
C ARG A 242 21.07 -4.57 -2.40
N LYS A 243 21.39 -5.55 -1.55
CA LYS A 243 21.83 -6.90 -1.98
C LYS A 243 20.68 -7.77 -2.48
N TYR A 244 19.46 -7.57 -1.98
CA TYR A 244 18.33 -8.42 -2.30
C TYR A 244 17.79 -8.13 -3.71
N PRO A 245 17.50 -9.16 -4.52
CA PRO A 245 16.92 -8.95 -5.84
C PRO A 245 15.47 -8.45 -5.76
N VAL A 246 14.78 -8.67 -4.63
CA VAL A 246 13.36 -8.34 -4.47
C VAL A 246 13.07 -7.70 -3.14
N VAL A 247 12.31 -6.60 -3.20
CA VAL A 247 11.80 -5.85 -2.07
C VAL A 247 10.28 -6.01 -2.01
N VAL A 248 9.78 -6.46 -0.86
CA VAL A 248 8.36 -6.63 -0.59
C VAL A 248 7.97 -5.69 0.54
N ILE A 249 7.02 -4.80 0.27
CA ILE A 249 6.45 -3.91 1.28
C ILE A 249 4.98 -4.31 1.43
N LYS A 250 4.62 -4.73 2.64
CA LYS A 250 3.23 -4.98 3.00
C LYS A 250 2.71 -3.78 3.77
N ASP A 251 1.57 -3.24 3.37
CA ASP A 251 0.93 -2.16 4.10
C ASP A 251 -0.61 -2.27 4.09
N VAL A 252 -1.26 -1.48 4.94
CA VAL A 252 -2.70 -1.42 5.14
C VAL A 252 -3.29 0.00 5.07
N ARG A 253 -2.43 1.01 4.84
CA ARG A 253 -2.75 2.45 4.99
C ARG A 253 -2.78 3.24 3.69
N LEU A 254 -2.30 2.66 2.59
CA LEU A 254 -2.52 3.21 1.26
C LEU A 254 -3.91 2.77 0.81
N LEU A 255 -4.75 3.70 0.37
CA LEU A 255 -6.13 3.43 -0.05
C LEU A 255 -6.28 3.42 -1.57
N ASP A 256 -5.36 4.06 -2.30
CA ASP A 256 -5.43 4.18 -3.76
C ASP A 256 -4.25 3.48 -4.44
N LEU A 257 -4.55 2.69 -5.47
CA LEU A 257 -3.55 1.96 -6.25
C LEU A 257 -2.81 2.82 -7.28
N GLY A 258 -1.54 2.46 -7.54
CA GLY A 258 -0.72 3.08 -8.60
C GLY A 258 0.56 2.33 -8.99
N VAL A 259 0.79 1.10 -8.52
CA VAL A 259 2.05 0.34 -8.76
C VAL A 259 1.83 -1.17 -8.93
N LEU A 260 2.91 -1.95 -9.08
CA LEU A 260 2.92 -3.42 -9.04
C LEU A 260 2.33 -3.93 -7.72
N VAL A 261 1.18 -4.59 -7.78
CA VAL A 261 0.33 -4.83 -6.59
C VAL A 261 -0.13 -6.27 -6.52
N VAL A 262 0.14 -6.90 -5.38
CA VAL A 262 -0.64 -8.06 -4.91
C VAL A 262 -1.73 -7.49 -4.00
N GLN A 263 -2.98 -7.53 -4.44
CA GLN A 263 -4.10 -7.05 -3.63
C GLN A 263 -4.80 -8.20 -2.94
N LEU A 264 -4.85 -8.12 -1.61
CA LEU A 264 -5.48 -9.12 -0.76
C LEU A 264 -6.87 -8.66 -0.32
N PHE A 265 -7.87 -9.48 -0.63
CA PHE A 265 -9.25 -9.32 -0.19
C PHE A 265 -9.63 -10.43 0.78
N ARG A 266 -10.63 -10.17 1.62
CA ARG A 266 -11.23 -11.13 2.55
C ARG A 266 -12.71 -10.81 2.68
N ASP A 267 -13.54 -11.80 2.99
CA ASP A 267 -14.96 -11.59 3.26
C ASP A 267 -15.13 -10.43 4.26
N PRO A 268 -15.86 -9.36 3.90
CA PRO A 268 -16.00 -8.18 4.76
C PRO A 268 -16.67 -8.51 6.10
N ARG A 269 -17.49 -9.55 6.19
CA ARG A 269 -18.09 -10.03 7.45
C ARG A 269 -17.03 -10.64 8.37
N ALA A 270 -16.12 -11.45 7.80
CA ALA A 270 -14.98 -11.98 8.53
C ALA A 270 -14.00 -10.89 8.98
N VAL A 271 -13.80 -9.88 8.13
CA VAL A 271 -13.01 -8.67 8.47
C VAL A 271 -13.68 -7.92 9.61
N HIS A 272 -14.98 -7.65 9.53
CA HIS A 272 -15.74 -6.94 10.56
C HIS A 272 -15.62 -7.62 11.92
N ASN A 273 -15.90 -8.92 11.99
CA ASN A 273 -15.74 -9.74 13.20
C ASN A 273 -14.31 -9.64 13.77
N SER A 274 -13.30 -9.73 12.91
CA SER A 274 -11.90 -9.61 13.30
C SER A 274 -11.55 -8.20 13.81
N ARG A 275 -12.19 -7.15 13.29
CA ARG A 275 -12.01 -5.76 13.74
C ARG A 275 -12.65 -5.54 15.10
N LEU A 276 -13.87 -6.03 15.33
CA LEU A 276 -14.54 -5.96 16.64
C LEU A 276 -13.72 -6.62 17.75
N LYS A 277 -13.12 -7.79 17.49
CA LYS A 277 -12.19 -8.46 18.42
C LYS A 277 -10.96 -7.60 18.77
N SER A 278 -10.59 -6.66 17.91
CA SER A 278 -9.44 -5.76 18.08
C SER A 278 -9.84 -4.28 18.20
N ARG A 279 -11.06 -4.02 18.69
CA ARG A 279 -11.64 -2.67 18.73
C ARG A 279 -10.73 -1.61 19.36
N GLN A 280 -10.06 -1.94 20.46
CA GLN A 280 -9.15 -1.00 21.15
C GLN A 280 -7.94 -0.62 20.29
N GLY A 281 -7.34 -1.61 19.62
CA GLY A 281 -6.14 -1.40 18.79
C GLY A 281 -6.41 -0.86 17.38
N LEU A 282 -7.68 -0.70 16.98
CA LEU A 282 -8.05 -0.18 15.66
C LEU A 282 -8.87 1.11 15.75
N LEU A 283 -9.23 1.57 16.94
CA LEU A 283 -10.10 2.73 17.11
C LEU A 283 -9.46 3.99 16.48
N ARG A 284 -8.18 4.23 16.76
CA ARG A 284 -7.44 5.39 16.24
C ARG A 284 -7.43 5.41 14.71
N GLU A 285 -7.07 4.30 14.07
CA GLU A 285 -7.06 4.17 12.62
C GLU A 285 -8.47 4.23 12.03
N SER A 286 -9.49 3.68 12.71
CA SER A 286 -10.88 3.75 12.25
C SER A 286 -11.41 5.17 12.22
N ILE A 287 -11.09 5.96 13.25
CA ILE A 287 -11.41 7.39 13.32
C ILE A 287 -10.75 8.10 12.12
N GLN A 288 -9.47 7.83 11.88
CA GLN A 288 -8.71 8.47 10.81
C GLN A 288 -9.24 8.14 9.41
N VAL A 289 -9.65 6.89 9.18
CA VAL A 289 -10.32 6.45 7.93
C VAL A 289 -11.70 7.09 7.79
N LEU A 290 -12.50 7.14 8.86
CA LEU A 290 -13.85 7.69 8.80
C LEU A 290 -13.86 9.21 8.53
N ARG A 291 -12.82 9.93 8.97
CA ARG A 291 -12.65 11.37 8.71
C ARG A 291 -12.65 11.72 7.23
N THR A 292 -12.17 10.82 6.37
CA THR A 292 -12.20 11.02 4.91
C THR A 292 -13.61 11.33 4.39
N ARG A 293 -14.65 10.74 5.00
CA ARG A 293 -16.05 10.92 4.59
C ARG A 293 -16.74 12.10 5.29
N GLN A 294 -16.35 12.42 6.52
CA GLN A 294 -17.00 13.47 7.29
C GLN A 294 -16.19 14.77 7.31
N ARG A 295 -16.42 15.63 6.30
CA ARG A 295 -15.89 17.00 6.28
C ARG A 295 -16.76 17.92 7.16
N GLY A 296 -16.14 18.71 8.04
CA GLY A 296 -16.78 19.78 8.81
C GLY A 296 -17.39 19.40 10.18
N ASP A 297 -18.31 20.25 10.67
CA ASP A 297 -18.89 20.24 12.03
C ASP A 297 -19.60 18.94 12.46
N ARG A 298 -20.03 18.10 11.50
CA ARG A 298 -20.71 16.82 11.79
C ARG A 298 -19.77 15.82 12.49
N PHE A 299 -18.49 15.79 12.10
CA PHE A 299 -17.52 14.89 12.72
C PHE A 299 -17.19 15.31 14.15
N HIS A 300 -17.07 16.62 14.39
CA HIS A 300 -16.89 17.16 15.74
C HIS A 300 -18.09 16.85 16.64
N ARG A 301 -19.32 16.96 16.13
CA ARG A 301 -20.53 16.55 16.88
C ARG A 301 -20.56 15.06 17.20
N VAL A 302 -20.13 14.18 16.29
CA VAL A 302 -20.07 12.72 16.53
C VAL A 302 -18.96 12.34 17.53
N LEU A 303 -17.79 12.99 17.46
CA LEU A 303 -16.72 12.83 18.46
C LEU A 303 -17.10 13.37 19.84
N LEU A 304 -17.79 14.52 19.88
CA LEU A 304 -18.18 15.23 21.11
C LEU A 304 -19.54 14.81 21.65
N ALA A 305 -20.28 13.95 20.96
CA ALA A 305 -21.57 13.42 21.40
C ALA A 305 -21.36 12.56 22.66
N ARG A 306 -21.25 13.23 23.81
CA ARG A 306 -21.07 12.70 25.16
C ARG A 306 -22.21 11.77 25.62
N ALA A 307 -23.31 11.69 24.85
CA ALA A 307 -24.53 10.96 25.19
C ALA A 307 -24.58 9.46 24.84
N LEU A 308 -23.57 8.87 24.19
CA LEU A 308 -23.53 7.42 23.92
C LEU A 308 -22.56 6.70 24.87
N PRO A 309 -22.90 5.50 25.39
CA PRO A 309 -21.95 4.69 26.17
C PRO A 309 -20.66 4.41 25.39
N ALA A 310 -19.53 4.20 26.07
CA ALA A 310 -18.22 4.07 25.41
C ALA A 310 -18.10 2.88 24.43
N ALA A 311 -18.82 1.78 24.69
CA ALA A 311 -18.85 0.59 23.83
C ALA A 311 -19.54 0.84 22.47
N PRO A 312 -20.78 1.38 22.39
CA PRO A 312 -21.43 1.69 21.11
C PRO A 312 -20.70 2.76 20.28
N ARG A 313 -19.82 3.58 20.88
CA ARG A 313 -18.98 4.52 20.12
C ARG A 313 -17.90 3.84 19.29
N ALA A 314 -17.16 2.89 19.87
CA ALA A 314 -16.07 2.23 19.14
C ALA A 314 -16.62 1.43 17.96
N ASP A 315 -17.70 0.69 18.16
CA ASP A 315 -18.35 -0.12 17.13
C ASP A 315 -18.85 0.77 15.98
N PHE A 316 -19.40 1.95 16.26
CA PHE A 316 -19.76 2.94 15.24
C PHE A 316 -18.57 3.32 14.33
N PHE A 317 -17.43 3.69 14.91
CA PHE A 317 -16.22 4.03 14.13
C PHE A 317 -15.70 2.82 13.35
N LEU A 318 -15.74 1.63 13.94
CA LEU A 318 -15.29 0.42 13.27
C LEU A 318 -16.19 0.05 12.09
N THR A 319 -17.50 0.12 12.23
CA THR A 319 -18.43 -0.15 11.13
C THR A 319 -18.33 0.92 10.04
N GLY A 320 -18.32 2.20 10.40
CA GLY A 320 -18.19 3.29 9.43
C GLY A 320 -16.87 3.23 8.65
N ALA A 321 -15.75 2.90 9.32
CA ALA A 321 -14.48 2.72 8.62
C ALA A 321 -14.48 1.52 7.65
N LEU A 322 -15.25 0.46 7.95
CA LEU A 322 -15.37 -0.69 7.05
C LEU A 322 -16.12 -0.31 5.76
N GLU A 323 -17.13 0.55 5.84
CA GLU A 323 -17.83 1.07 4.67
C GLU A 323 -16.86 1.81 3.73
N VAL A 324 -16.06 2.73 4.27
CA VAL A 324 -15.01 3.45 3.50
C VAL A 324 -13.99 2.49 2.88
N ILE A 325 -13.60 1.44 3.61
CA ILE A 325 -12.70 0.39 3.10
C ILE A 325 -13.35 -0.37 1.93
N CYS A 326 -14.63 -0.74 2.04
CA CYS A 326 -15.35 -1.45 0.98
C CYS A 326 -15.57 -0.58 -0.27
N GLU A 327 -15.77 0.73 -0.10
CA GLU A 327 -15.79 1.69 -1.22
C GLU A 327 -14.43 1.77 -1.91
N ALA A 328 -13.32 1.81 -1.15
CA ALA A 328 -11.97 1.78 -1.72
C ALA A 328 -11.70 0.48 -2.49
N TRP A 329 -12.10 -0.67 -1.93
CA TRP A 329 -12.05 -1.96 -2.64
C TRP A 329 -12.84 -1.94 -3.94
N LEU A 330 -14.04 -1.36 -3.94
CA LEU A 330 -14.86 -1.24 -5.14
C LEU A 330 -14.14 -0.39 -6.20
N ARG A 331 -13.60 0.77 -5.83
CA ARG A 331 -12.83 1.64 -6.76
C ARG A 331 -11.64 0.89 -7.35
N ASP A 332 -10.86 0.20 -6.52
CA ASP A 332 -9.72 -0.59 -6.97
C ASP A 332 -10.11 -1.72 -7.93
N LEU A 333 -11.20 -2.44 -7.63
CA LEU A 333 -11.70 -3.53 -8.47
C LEU A 333 -12.19 -3.03 -9.82
N LEU A 334 -12.90 -1.89 -9.85
CA LEU A 334 -13.34 -1.25 -11.09
C LEU A 334 -12.15 -0.76 -11.91
N PHE A 335 -11.19 -0.10 -11.26
CA PHE A 335 -9.94 0.35 -11.89
C PHE A 335 -9.16 -0.83 -12.49
N ALA A 336 -8.98 -1.91 -11.73
CA ALA A 336 -8.29 -3.11 -12.21
C ALA A 336 -9.00 -3.81 -13.38
N ARG A 337 -10.34 -3.73 -13.45
CA ARG A 337 -11.13 -4.31 -14.54
C ARG A 337 -10.97 -3.53 -15.85
N GLY A 338 -10.92 -2.20 -15.77
CA GLY A 338 -10.67 -1.30 -16.91
C GLY A 338 -9.19 -1.04 -17.20
N ALA A 339 -8.29 -1.70 -16.48
CA ALA A 339 -6.86 -1.40 -16.53
C ALA A 339 -6.23 -1.75 -17.90
N PRO A 340 -5.29 -0.91 -18.39
CA PRO A 340 -4.50 -1.21 -19.58
C PRO A 340 -3.64 -2.46 -19.40
N ALA A 341 -3.23 -3.07 -20.51
CA ALA A 341 -2.54 -4.36 -20.51
C ALA A 341 -1.26 -4.36 -19.66
N TRP A 342 -0.51 -3.26 -19.63
CA TRP A 342 0.70 -3.13 -18.81
C TRP A 342 0.39 -3.25 -17.31
N LEU A 343 -0.72 -2.69 -16.84
CA LEU A 343 -1.13 -2.71 -15.44
C LEU A 343 -1.74 -4.06 -15.07
N ARG A 344 -2.56 -4.65 -15.94
CA ARG A 344 -3.11 -6.01 -15.75
C ARG A 344 -2.02 -7.05 -15.54
N ARG A 345 -0.89 -6.92 -16.26
CA ARG A 345 0.30 -7.78 -16.08
C ARG A 345 1.07 -7.53 -14.78
N ARG A 346 0.73 -6.46 -14.05
CA ARG A 346 1.39 -5.98 -12.83
C ARG A 346 0.47 -6.02 -11.59
N TYR A 347 -0.76 -6.48 -11.76
CA TYR A 347 -1.76 -6.61 -10.71
C TYR A 347 -2.16 -8.08 -10.49
N LEU A 348 -2.14 -8.53 -9.25
CA LEU A 348 -2.62 -9.86 -8.86
C LEU A 348 -3.65 -9.74 -7.74
N ARG A 349 -4.88 -10.16 -8.04
CA ARG A 349 -5.98 -10.31 -7.07
C ARG A 349 -5.89 -11.65 -6.35
N LEU A 350 -5.94 -11.61 -5.01
CA LEU A 350 -5.93 -12.78 -4.13
C LEU A 350 -7.03 -12.67 -3.06
N ARG A 351 -7.74 -13.76 -2.79
CA ARG A 351 -8.66 -13.88 -1.64
C ARG A 351 -7.97 -14.61 -0.49
N TYR A 352 -8.19 -14.14 0.72
CA TYR A 352 -7.65 -14.75 1.93
C TYR A 352 -8.13 -16.19 2.12
N GLU A 353 -9.38 -16.47 1.76
CA GLU A 353 -9.98 -17.80 1.85
C GLU A 353 -9.24 -18.81 0.96
N ASP A 354 -8.89 -18.41 -0.26
CA ASP A 354 -8.12 -19.25 -1.18
C ASP A 354 -6.67 -19.45 -0.66
N LEU A 355 -6.10 -18.40 -0.05
CA LEU A 355 -4.76 -18.42 0.54
C LEU A 355 -4.64 -19.39 1.72
N VAL A 356 -5.61 -19.40 2.64
CA VAL A 356 -5.57 -20.31 3.81
C VAL A 356 -6.03 -21.73 3.46
N ARG A 357 -6.90 -21.88 2.46
CA ARG A 357 -7.35 -23.20 1.99
C ARG A 357 -6.24 -23.91 1.25
N GLN A 358 -5.55 -23.22 0.34
CA GLN A 358 -4.52 -23.80 -0.53
C GLN A 358 -3.22 -22.96 -0.54
N PRO A 359 -2.51 -22.85 0.59
CA PRO A 359 -1.34 -21.97 0.73
C PRO A 359 -0.22 -22.29 -0.26
N ARG A 360 0.06 -23.57 -0.51
CA ARG A 360 1.10 -23.99 -1.48
C ARG A 360 0.75 -23.58 -2.92
N THR A 361 -0.51 -23.74 -3.32
CA THR A 361 -0.97 -23.37 -4.66
C THR A 361 -0.95 -21.85 -4.86
N GLN A 362 -1.43 -21.09 -3.88
CA GLN A 362 -1.40 -19.63 -3.96
C GLN A 362 0.03 -19.08 -3.91
N LEU A 363 0.92 -19.68 -3.10
CA LEU A 363 2.33 -19.32 -3.11
C LEU A 363 2.98 -19.59 -4.47
N ARG A 364 2.79 -20.76 -5.07
CA ARG A 364 3.27 -21.03 -6.44
C ARG A 364 2.72 -20.02 -7.45
N ARG A 365 1.45 -19.61 -7.34
CA ARG A 365 0.84 -18.59 -8.19
C ARG A 365 1.52 -17.23 -8.02
N LEU A 366 1.78 -16.81 -6.77
CA LEU A 366 2.53 -15.58 -6.45
C LEU A 366 3.96 -15.62 -7.03
N LEU A 367 4.65 -16.75 -6.90
CA LEU A 367 6.00 -16.91 -7.44
C LEU A 367 5.99 -16.94 -8.98
N ARG A 368 4.99 -17.55 -9.64
CA ARG A 368 4.87 -17.55 -11.11
C ARG A 368 4.55 -16.19 -11.68
N PHE A 369 3.63 -15.46 -11.06
CA PHE A 369 3.31 -14.06 -11.40
C PHE A 369 4.57 -13.18 -11.44
N ARG A 370 5.56 -13.51 -10.60
CA ARG A 370 6.86 -12.89 -10.51
C ARG A 370 7.94 -13.47 -11.44
N ALA A 371 7.93 -14.79 -11.69
CA ALA A 371 8.98 -15.52 -12.42
C ALA A 371 8.95 -15.31 -13.95
N ALA A 372 7.84 -14.83 -14.51
CA ALA A 372 7.78 -14.41 -15.91
C ALA A 372 8.78 -13.27 -16.24
N ARG A 373 9.36 -12.60 -15.23
CA ARG A 373 10.19 -11.39 -15.41
C ARG A 373 11.64 -11.48 -14.94
N ALA A 374 12.12 -12.56 -14.33
CA ALA A 374 13.54 -12.65 -13.89
C ALA A 374 14.10 -14.08 -13.83
N ARG A 375 15.33 -14.30 -14.36
CA ARG A 375 16.06 -15.60 -14.28
C ARG A 375 16.26 -16.11 -12.84
N ARG A 376 16.42 -15.22 -11.85
CA ARG A 376 16.52 -15.62 -10.41
C ARG A 376 15.18 -16.04 -9.80
N ALA A 377 14.06 -15.49 -10.25
CA ALA A 377 12.73 -15.93 -9.83
C ALA A 377 12.38 -17.35 -10.35
N ARG A 378 13.11 -17.86 -11.36
CA ARG A 378 13.07 -19.28 -11.74
C ARG A 378 13.80 -20.19 -10.74
N ARG A 379 14.93 -19.75 -10.17
CA ARG A 379 15.62 -20.46 -9.07
C ARG A 379 14.77 -20.48 -7.79
N LEU A 380 14.14 -19.35 -7.48
CA LEU A 380 13.14 -19.19 -6.41
C LEU A 380 12.02 -20.25 -6.51
N ARG A 381 11.49 -20.43 -7.73
CA ARG A 381 10.50 -21.44 -8.04
C ARG A 381 11.06 -22.87 -7.90
N ALA A 382 12.24 -23.14 -8.44
CA ALA A 382 12.86 -24.47 -8.38
C ALA A 382 13.18 -24.93 -6.95
N GLN A 383 13.67 -24.04 -6.08
CA GLN A 383 13.93 -24.35 -4.66
C GLN A 383 12.63 -24.65 -3.90
N HIS A 384 11.54 -23.97 -4.26
CA HIS A 384 10.22 -24.20 -3.68
C HIS A 384 9.57 -25.50 -4.17
N ASP A 385 9.66 -25.77 -5.47
CA ASP A 385 9.14 -26.99 -6.10
C ASP A 385 9.92 -28.25 -5.63
N ALA A 386 11.20 -28.11 -5.26
CA ALA A 386 12.03 -29.18 -4.66
C ALA A 386 11.72 -29.50 -3.18
N GLY A 387 10.64 -28.94 -2.60
CA GLY A 387 10.17 -29.29 -1.26
C GLY A 387 11.01 -28.77 -0.07
N ARG A 388 12.16 -28.16 -0.31
CA ARG A 388 13.07 -27.66 0.75
C ARG A 388 12.58 -26.41 1.50
N GLY A 389 11.42 -25.84 1.14
CA GLY A 389 11.02 -24.52 1.59
C GLY A 389 9.87 -24.43 2.60
N TYR A 390 9.03 -25.46 2.76
CA TYR A 390 7.89 -25.41 3.69
C TYR A 390 7.54 -26.85 4.12
N GLY A 391 8.11 -27.29 5.24
CA GLY A 391 7.69 -28.52 5.92
C GLY A 391 6.20 -28.41 6.28
N ALA A 392 5.43 -29.45 5.94
CA ALA A 392 3.98 -29.43 5.97
C ALA A 392 3.38 -29.35 7.39
N ASP A 393 4.16 -29.61 8.44
CA ASP A 393 3.59 -29.92 9.75
C ASP A 393 3.56 -28.79 10.79
N ARG A 394 4.36 -27.72 10.68
CA ARG A 394 4.31 -26.60 11.65
C ARG A 394 4.77 -25.26 11.08
N PRO A 395 4.05 -24.64 10.14
CA PRO A 395 4.64 -23.47 9.48
C PRO A 395 4.47 -22.16 10.26
N PHE A 396 3.59 -22.01 11.27
CA PHE A 396 3.38 -20.70 11.92
C PHE A 396 2.83 -20.74 13.37
N HIS A 397 3.15 -19.71 14.18
CA HIS A 397 2.51 -19.31 15.45
C HIS A 397 1.10 -18.71 15.24
N LEU A 398 0.66 -18.55 13.99
CA LEU A 398 -0.74 -18.43 13.60
C LEU A 398 -1.08 -19.73 12.87
N SER A 399 -1.56 -20.75 13.57
CA SER A 399 -1.71 -22.06 12.94
C SER A 399 -2.62 -21.94 11.70
N ALA A 400 -2.29 -22.66 10.63
CA ALA A 400 -3.15 -22.69 9.43
C ALA A 400 -4.60 -23.12 9.78
N ARG A 401 -4.75 -23.86 10.90
CA ARG A 401 -6.03 -24.25 11.49
C ARG A 401 -6.78 -23.03 12.05
N ASP A 402 -6.13 -22.20 12.86
CA ASP A 402 -6.73 -20.95 13.40
C ASP A 402 -7.06 -19.98 12.27
N ALA A 403 -6.21 -19.90 11.25
CA ALA A 403 -6.43 -19.06 10.07
C ALA A 403 -7.67 -19.50 9.27
N ARG A 404 -7.92 -20.81 9.18
CA ARG A 404 -9.12 -21.37 8.53
C ARG A 404 -10.37 -21.16 9.39
N GLU A 405 -10.29 -21.41 10.70
CA GLU A 405 -11.40 -21.16 11.62
C GLU A 405 -11.84 -19.69 11.55
N ALA A 406 -10.88 -18.77 11.50
CA ALA A 406 -11.15 -17.34 11.40
C ALA A 406 -11.95 -16.94 10.14
N VAL A 407 -11.93 -17.73 9.06
CA VAL A 407 -12.73 -17.45 7.84
C VAL A 407 -14.22 -17.53 8.13
N HIS A 408 -14.67 -18.54 8.88
CA HIS A 408 -16.09 -18.81 9.11
C HIS A 408 -16.59 -18.32 10.47
N ALA A 409 -15.70 -17.95 11.39
CA ALA A 409 -16.04 -17.50 12.75
C ALA A 409 -17.03 -16.33 12.82
N TRP A 410 -17.24 -15.56 11.76
CA TRP A 410 -18.26 -14.49 11.75
C TRP A 410 -19.69 -15.03 11.74
N ARG A 411 -19.91 -16.24 11.21
CA ARG A 411 -21.24 -16.88 11.12
C ARG A 411 -21.87 -17.11 12.49
N GLU A 412 -21.03 -17.40 13.48
CA GLU A 412 -21.46 -17.67 14.86
C GLU A 412 -21.34 -16.45 15.78
N ARG A 413 -20.43 -15.51 15.47
CA ARG A 413 -20.07 -14.41 16.37
C ARG A 413 -20.73 -13.07 16.05
N LEU A 414 -21.21 -12.86 14.83
CA LEU A 414 -21.93 -11.65 14.45
C LEU A 414 -23.44 -11.86 14.58
N SER A 415 -24.15 -10.83 15.06
CA SER A 415 -25.61 -10.84 15.01
C SER A 415 -26.11 -10.70 13.57
N ARG A 416 -27.35 -11.15 13.32
CA ARG A 416 -27.99 -10.99 12.00
C ARG A 416 -28.03 -9.53 11.56
N GLU A 417 -28.22 -8.61 12.50
CA GLU A 417 -28.22 -7.17 12.22
C GLU A 417 -26.84 -6.68 11.76
N GLN A 418 -25.78 -7.08 12.47
CA GLN A 418 -24.41 -6.73 12.08
C GLN A 418 -24.06 -7.31 10.70
N VAL A 419 -24.47 -8.54 10.41
CA VAL A 419 -24.28 -9.15 9.09
C VAL A 419 -25.00 -8.35 8.01
N ARG A 420 -26.29 -8.04 8.19
CA ARG A 420 -27.07 -7.23 7.25
C ARG A 420 -26.44 -5.85 7.01
N GLN A 421 -25.95 -5.21 8.07
CA GLN A 421 -25.30 -3.91 7.97
C GLN A 421 -24.02 -3.97 7.13
N VAL A 422 -23.17 -4.98 7.36
CA VAL A 422 -21.95 -5.19 6.56
C VAL A 422 -22.28 -5.51 5.11
N GLU A 423 -23.26 -6.38 4.87
CA GLU A 423 -23.68 -6.76 3.51
C GLU A 423 -24.28 -5.59 2.74
N ALA A 424 -25.07 -4.73 3.40
CA ALA A 424 -25.60 -3.51 2.80
C ALA A 424 -24.48 -2.53 2.43
N ALA A 425 -23.52 -2.31 3.33
CA ALA A 425 -22.40 -1.39 3.12
C ALA A 425 -21.40 -1.88 2.04
N CYS A 426 -21.07 -3.17 2.06
CA CYS A 426 -20.04 -3.77 1.18
C CYS A 426 -20.63 -4.47 -0.05
N ALA A 427 -21.94 -4.38 -0.24
CA ALA A 427 -22.75 -5.00 -1.27
C ALA A 427 -22.10 -5.03 -2.68
N PRO A 428 -21.66 -3.89 -3.26
CA PRO A 428 -21.09 -3.90 -4.60
C PRO A 428 -19.73 -4.60 -4.69
N ALA A 429 -18.86 -4.38 -3.69
CA ALA A 429 -17.55 -5.01 -3.63
C ALA A 429 -17.66 -6.53 -3.44
N MET A 430 -18.57 -6.99 -2.57
CA MET A 430 -18.85 -8.41 -2.35
C MET A 430 -19.24 -9.13 -3.64
N ARG A 431 -20.10 -8.52 -4.47
CA ARG A 431 -20.49 -9.09 -5.77
C ARG A 431 -19.29 -9.27 -6.70
N LEU A 432 -18.42 -8.26 -6.83
CA LEU A 432 -17.22 -8.36 -7.69
C LEU A 432 -16.16 -9.35 -7.17
N LEU A 433 -16.18 -9.63 -5.87
CA LEU A 433 -15.30 -10.59 -5.20
C LEU A 433 -15.92 -11.99 -5.08
N ALA A 434 -17.16 -12.16 -5.54
CA ALA A 434 -17.95 -13.39 -5.46
C ALA A 434 -18.14 -13.89 -4.00
N TYR A 435 -18.44 -12.97 -3.07
CA TYR A 435 -18.91 -13.31 -1.74
C TYR A 435 -20.45 -13.27 -1.72
N PRO A 436 -21.14 -14.42 -1.50
CA PRO A 436 -22.60 -14.48 -1.49
C PRO A 436 -23.16 -13.78 -0.24
N ARG A 437 -24.32 -13.15 -0.38
CA ARG A 437 -25.03 -12.55 0.76
C ARG A 437 -25.82 -13.60 1.54
N SER A 438 -26.05 -13.34 2.82
CA SER A 438 -26.92 -14.15 3.66
C SER A 438 -28.33 -14.14 3.08
N GLY A 439 -28.81 -15.32 2.66
CA GLY A 439 -30.11 -15.50 1.99
C GLY A 439 -30.03 -15.86 0.51
N GLU A 440 -28.88 -15.65 -0.16
CA GLU A 440 -28.66 -16.10 -1.55
C GLU A 440 -28.16 -17.56 -1.64
N GLU A 441 -27.67 -18.14 -0.52
CA GLU A 441 -27.25 -19.56 -0.42
C GLU A 441 -28.42 -20.56 -0.51
N GLY A 442 -29.67 -20.08 -0.54
CA GLY A 442 -30.90 -20.90 -0.48
C GLY A 442 -31.69 -21.01 -1.78
N ASP A 443 -31.20 -20.51 -2.91
CA ASP A 443 -31.87 -20.66 -4.21
C ASP A 443 -31.06 -21.60 -5.14
N PRO A 444 -31.42 -22.90 -5.23
CA PRO A 444 -30.79 -23.85 -6.13
C PRO A 444 -30.89 -23.45 -7.62
N ASP A 445 -31.77 -22.51 -7.98
CA ASP A 445 -32.05 -22.16 -9.38
C ASP A 445 -31.12 -21.08 -9.96
N SER A 446 -30.28 -20.45 -9.14
CA SER A 446 -29.35 -19.42 -9.61
C SER A 446 -28.13 -19.98 -10.36
N VAL A 447 -27.84 -21.28 -10.22
CA VAL A 447 -26.71 -21.95 -10.90
C VAL A 447 -27.05 -22.34 -12.35
N CYS A 448 -28.33 -22.44 -12.70
CA CYS A 448 -28.75 -22.95 -14.02
C CYS A 448 -28.93 -21.87 -15.12
N ARG A 449 -28.93 -20.57 -14.80
CA ARG A 449 -29.24 -19.52 -15.79
C ARG A 449 -28.08 -19.06 -16.69
N HIS A 450 -26.89 -19.62 -16.54
CA HIS A 450 -25.73 -19.29 -17.39
C HIS A 450 -25.40 -20.37 -18.45
N GLY A 451 -26.28 -21.35 -18.65
CA GLY A 451 -26.05 -22.51 -19.51
C GLY A 451 -26.83 -22.59 -20.82
N GLU A 452 -27.63 -21.60 -21.22
CA GLU A 452 -28.34 -21.65 -22.52
C GLU A 452 -27.69 -20.73 -23.55
N SER A 453 -27.03 -21.37 -24.52
CA SER A 453 -26.64 -20.74 -25.79
C SER A 453 -27.89 -20.47 -26.63
N PRO A 454 -27.98 -19.35 -27.36
CA PRO A 454 -29.11 -19.10 -28.24
C PRO A 454 -29.04 -20.05 -29.43
N LYS A 455 -30.09 -20.85 -29.62
CA LYS A 455 -30.32 -21.64 -30.82
C LYS A 455 -30.34 -20.71 -32.04
N GLN A 456 -29.48 -20.98 -33.01
CA GLN A 456 -29.53 -20.37 -34.33
C GLN A 456 -30.86 -20.75 -35.00
N GLY A 457 -31.69 -19.75 -35.29
CA GLY A 457 -32.87 -19.90 -36.12
C GLY A 457 -32.46 -20.02 -37.58
N LEU A 458 -32.93 -21.11 -38.21
CA LEU A 458 -33.08 -21.26 -39.66
C LEU A 458 -33.73 -20.01 -40.26
N VAL A 459 -33.14 -19.46 -41.32
CA VAL A 459 -33.86 -18.65 -42.30
C VAL A 459 -33.81 -19.40 -43.62
N GLN A 460 -34.96 -19.92 -44.02
CA GLN A 460 -35.25 -20.23 -45.41
C GLN A 460 -35.69 -18.94 -46.10
N SER A 461 -35.00 -18.57 -47.18
CA SER A 461 -35.53 -17.98 -48.40
C SER A 461 -34.42 -17.91 -49.43
#